data_AF-A0A0S8JLC1-F1
#
_entry.id   AF-A0A0S8JLC1-F1
#
_cell.length_a   1.000
_cell.length_b   1.000
_cell.length_c   1.000
_cell.angle_alpha   90.00
_cell.angle_beta   90.00
_cell.angle_gamma   90.00
#
_symmetry.space_group_name_H-M   'P 1'
#
loop_
_entity.id
_entity.type
_entity.pdbx_description
1 polymer ?
#
loop_
_entity_poly.entity_id
_entity_poly.type
_entity_poly.pdbx_seq_one_letter_code
_entity_poly.pdbx_strand_id
1 'polypeptide(L)'
;MRKVCIFLFSLLPAIKLEAQEWRRLLQLVFISVIPLFPGQWVGGQEAPASRRPKVGLILSGGAAKGMAHVGVLKVIEEAGLRIDYIGGTSMGGIVSALYAIGYCADSLAELVATLDWDRLLSDDIP
;
A
#
# COMPACT_ATOMS: atom_id res chain seq x y z
N MET A 1 11.31 -4.98 0.24
CA MET A 1 10.96 -5.71 1.48
C MET A 1 12.01 -6.77 1.83
N ARG A 2 13.30 -6.39 2.05
CA ARG A 2 14.40 -7.34 2.33
C ARG A 2 15.32 -6.94 3.49
N LYS A 3 14.99 -5.91 4.29
CA LYS A 3 15.92 -5.35 5.28
C LYS A 3 15.50 -5.48 6.76
N VAL A 4 14.37 -6.13 7.06
CA VAL A 4 13.88 -6.22 8.46
C VAL A 4 14.44 -7.44 9.22
N CYS A 5 14.95 -8.48 8.54
CA CYS A 5 15.40 -9.71 9.22
C CYS A 5 16.85 -9.70 9.72
N ILE A 6 17.67 -8.70 9.42
CA ILE A 6 19.12 -8.78 9.69
C ILE A 6 19.50 -8.39 11.12
N PHE A 7 18.68 -7.60 11.82
CA PHE A 7 19.08 -7.06 13.13
C PHE A 7 18.87 -8.00 14.33
N LEU A 8 18.14 -9.11 14.17
CA LEU A 8 17.88 -10.03 15.29
C LEU A 8 18.92 -11.15 15.44
N PHE A 9 20.00 -11.14 14.66
CA PHE A 9 20.96 -12.25 14.60
C PHE A 9 22.28 -11.99 15.37
N SER A 10 22.41 -10.83 16.03
CA SER A 10 23.68 -10.35 16.62
C SER A 10 23.97 -10.85 18.05
N LEU A 11 23.07 -11.60 18.71
CA LEU A 11 23.18 -11.91 20.15
C LEU A 11 23.04 -13.39 20.52
N LEU A 12 23.12 -14.31 19.55
CA LEU A 12 23.12 -15.75 19.83
C LEU A 12 24.50 -16.36 19.57
N PRO A 13 25.00 -17.26 20.44
CA PRO A 13 26.26 -17.95 20.21
C PRO A 13 26.22 -18.66 18.85
N ALA A 14 27.34 -18.60 18.12
CA ALA A 14 27.48 -19.06 16.75
C ALA A 14 27.34 -20.59 16.63
N ILE A 15 26.11 -21.08 16.61
CA ILE A 15 25.79 -22.45 16.20
C ILE A 15 25.92 -22.48 14.68
N LYS A 16 27.00 -23.09 14.16
CA LYS A 16 27.21 -23.32 12.72
C LYS A 16 26.26 -24.43 12.25
N LEU A 17 24.99 -24.08 12.04
CA LEU A 17 24.01 -24.98 11.44
C LEU A 17 24.02 -24.82 9.92
N GLU A 18 24.00 -25.94 9.19
CA GLU A 18 23.81 -25.94 7.75
C GLU A 18 22.43 -25.39 7.37
N ALA A 19 22.30 -24.85 6.15
CA ALA A 19 21.05 -24.27 5.65
C ALA A 19 19.86 -25.26 5.71
N GLN A 20 20.13 -26.57 5.70
CA GLN A 20 19.13 -27.62 5.84
C GLN A 20 18.62 -27.78 7.28
N GLU A 21 19.46 -27.56 8.28
CA GLU A 21 19.10 -27.63 9.69
C GLU A 21 18.27 -26.42 10.10
N TRP A 22 18.57 -25.23 9.56
CA TRP A 22 17.72 -24.05 9.71
C TRP A 22 16.31 -24.27 9.18
N ARG A 23 16.18 -24.91 8.01
CA ARG A 23 14.86 -25.27 7.46
C ARG A 23 14.10 -26.19 8.41
N ARG A 24 14.76 -27.20 8.98
CA ARG A 24 14.14 -28.12 9.94
C ARG A 24 13.74 -27.42 11.23
N LEU A 25 14.59 -26.57 11.78
CA LEU A 25 14.27 -25.81 13.01
C LEU A 25 13.10 -24.85 12.78
N LEU A 26 13.10 -24.12 11.67
CA LEU A 26 11.99 -23.22 11.33
C LEU A 26 10.70 -24.02 11.13
N GLN A 27 10.75 -25.17 10.45
CA GLN A 27 9.59 -26.05 10.29
C GLN A 27 9.07 -26.55 11.65
N LEU A 28 9.94 -26.97 12.56
CA LEU A 28 9.56 -27.44 13.89
C LEU A 28 8.98 -26.32 14.76
N VAL A 29 9.53 -25.10 14.68
CA VAL A 29 8.98 -23.92 15.36
C VAL A 29 7.60 -23.57 14.80
N PHE A 30 7.44 -23.55 13.48
CA PHE A 30 6.13 -23.26 12.87
C PHE A 30 5.09 -24.33 13.22
N ILE A 31 5.42 -25.62 13.16
CA ILE A 31 4.50 -26.73 13.49
C ILE A 31 4.14 -26.74 14.98
N SER A 32 5.04 -26.34 15.87
CA SER A 32 4.77 -26.33 17.32
C SER A 32 4.05 -25.06 17.79
N VAL A 33 4.31 -23.91 17.17
CA VAL A 33 3.77 -22.62 17.63
C VAL A 33 2.45 -22.25 16.96
N ILE A 34 2.23 -22.61 15.68
CA ILE A 34 0.98 -22.33 14.97
C ILE A 34 -0.26 -22.91 15.68
N PRO A 35 -0.29 -24.19 16.10
CA PRO A 35 -1.47 -24.77 16.75
C PRO A 35 -1.70 -24.29 18.19
N LEU A 36 -0.79 -23.51 18.79
CA LEU A 36 -0.98 -22.88 20.11
C LEU A 36 -1.88 -21.65 20.05
N PHE A 37 -2.24 -21.17 18.84
CA PHE A 37 -3.18 -20.08 18.65
C PHE A 37 -4.44 -20.50 17.86
N PRO A 38 -5.16 -21.58 18.24
CA PRO A 38 -6.36 -22.00 17.53
C PRO A 38 -7.49 -21.03 17.89
N GLY A 39 -7.63 -19.95 17.13
CA GLY A 39 -8.73 -18.99 17.30
C GLY A 39 -8.38 -17.52 17.13
N GLN A 40 -7.09 -17.14 17.14
CA GLN A 40 -6.71 -15.74 16.87
C GLN A 40 -6.58 -15.41 15.38
N TRP A 41 -6.48 -16.44 14.52
CA TRP A 41 -6.35 -16.26 13.07
C TRP A 41 -7.68 -16.06 12.35
N VAL A 42 -8.80 -16.44 12.98
CA VAL A 42 -10.16 -16.30 12.43
C VAL A 42 -10.96 -15.36 13.33
N GLY A 43 -10.42 -14.16 13.50
CA GLY A 43 -11.11 -13.05 14.14
C GLY A 43 -11.04 -11.85 13.21
N GLY A 44 -11.77 -11.88 12.09
CA GLY A 44 -12.13 -10.63 11.43
C GLY A 44 -12.85 -9.79 12.48
N GLN A 45 -12.36 -8.59 12.79
CA GLN A 45 -12.99 -7.74 13.78
C GLN A 45 -14.45 -7.51 13.36
N GLU A 46 -15.40 -8.13 14.09
CA GLU A 46 -16.81 -7.78 13.98
C GLU A 46 -16.97 -6.36 14.53
N ALA A 47 -16.78 -5.38 13.64
CA ALA A 47 -17.07 -3.99 13.93
C ALA A 47 -18.56 -3.88 14.27
N PRO A 48 -18.94 -3.13 15.32
CA PRO A 48 -20.32 -3.02 15.74
C PRO A 48 -21.22 -2.59 14.58
N ALA A 49 -22.23 -3.40 14.29
CA ALA A 49 -23.19 -3.21 13.21
C ALA A 49 -24.02 -1.93 13.45
N SER A 50 -23.56 -0.80 12.92
CA SER A 50 -24.35 0.43 12.80
C SER A 50 -23.82 1.43 11.78
N ARG A 51 -22.58 1.32 11.31
CA ARG A 51 -22.01 2.24 10.32
C ARG A 51 -21.23 1.50 9.24
N ARG A 52 -21.31 2.01 8.00
CA ARG A 52 -20.47 1.53 6.91
C ARG A 52 -19.00 1.61 7.34
N PRO A 53 -18.15 0.61 7.01
CA PRO A 53 -16.72 0.73 7.19
C PRO A 53 -16.19 1.97 6.48
N LYS A 54 -15.36 2.76 7.16
CA LYS A 54 -14.69 3.89 6.52
C LYS A 54 -13.51 3.37 5.71
N VAL A 55 -13.39 3.85 4.48
CA VAL A 55 -12.35 3.41 3.53
C VAL A 55 -11.35 4.53 3.30
N GLY A 56 -10.08 4.26 3.59
CA GLY A 56 -8.96 5.14 3.27
C GLY A 56 -8.17 4.63 2.06
N LEU A 57 -7.89 5.51 1.09
CA LEU A 57 -7.08 5.22 -0.09
C LEU A 57 -5.77 6.04 -0.05
N ILE A 58 -4.62 5.37 -0.12
CA ILE A 58 -3.30 6.03 -0.14
C ILE A 58 -2.59 5.73 -1.45
N LEU A 59 -2.25 6.79 -2.19
CA LEU A 59 -1.60 6.74 -3.49
C LEU A 59 -0.09 6.96 -3.35
N SER A 60 0.70 5.94 -3.70
CA SER A 60 2.17 6.03 -3.68
C SER A 60 2.70 7.05 -4.69
N GLY A 61 3.92 7.54 -4.47
CA GLY A 61 4.68 8.24 -5.51
C GLY A 61 5.09 7.32 -6.67
N GLY A 62 5.50 7.92 -7.79
CA GLY A 62 5.90 7.18 -8.99
C GLY A 62 6.34 8.04 -10.19
N ALA A 63 6.67 9.32 -9.96
CA ALA A 63 6.93 10.31 -11.02
C ALA A 63 5.83 10.29 -12.09
N ALA A 64 6.19 10.38 -13.39
CA ALA A 64 5.24 10.33 -14.50
C ALA A 64 4.40 9.02 -14.53
N LYS A 65 4.88 7.90 -13.97
CA LYS A 65 4.07 6.66 -13.90
C LYS A 65 2.98 6.74 -12.83
N GLY A 66 3.05 7.72 -11.93
CA GLY A 66 2.02 7.97 -10.92
C GLY A 66 0.65 8.34 -11.51
N MET A 67 0.59 8.70 -12.79
CA MET A 67 -0.67 8.97 -13.49
C MET A 67 -1.56 7.73 -13.60
N ALA A 68 -1.00 6.53 -13.48
CA ALA A 68 -1.77 5.28 -13.44
C ALA A 68 -2.81 5.25 -12.29
N HIS A 69 -2.62 6.05 -11.23
CA HIS A 69 -3.59 6.19 -10.15
C HIS A 69 -4.96 6.70 -10.61
N VAL A 70 -5.01 7.47 -11.70
CA VAL A 70 -6.29 7.92 -12.29
C VAL A 70 -7.13 6.72 -12.77
N GLY A 71 -6.49 5.71 -13.37
CA GLY A 71 -7.17 4.48 -13.77
C GLY A 71 -7.71 3.68 -12.58
N VAL A 72 -6.98 3.66 -11.46
CA VAL A 72 -7.46 3.04 -10.22
C VAL A 72 -8.69 3.76 -9.68
N LEU A 73 -8.67 5.10 -9.67
CA LEU A 73 -9.82 5.90 -9.26
C LEU A 73 -11.04 5.64 -10.14
N LYS A 74 -10.85 5.52 -11.46
CA LYS A 74 -11.92 5.20 -12.40
C LYS A 74 -12.61 3.88 -12.07
N VAL A 75 -11.84 2.83 -11.85
CA VAL A 75 -12.40 1.50 -11.48
C VAL A 75 -13.13 1.56 -10.13
N ILE A 76 -12.61 2.34 -9.18
CA ILE A 76 -13.27 2.53 -7.87
C ILE A 76 -14.61 3.26 -8.02
N GLU A 77 -14.67 4.32 -8.84
CA GLU A 77 -15.90 5.05 -9.15
C GLU A 77 -16.92 4.14 -9.86
N GLU A 78 -16.49 3.40 -10.88
CA GLU A 78 -17.33 2.45 -11.64
C GLU A 78 -17.88 1.33 -10.74
N ALA A 79 -17.11 0.89 -9.74
CA ALA A 79 -17.54 -0.08 -8.75
C ALA A 79 -18.50 0.51 -7.69
N GLY A 80 -18.76 1.82 -7.69
CA GLY A 80 -19.60 2.50 -6.70
C GLY A 80 -19.00 2.55 -5.30
N LEU A 81 -17.68 2.36 -5.17
CA LEU A 81 -16.99 2.34 -3.87
C LEU A 81 -16.75 3.76 -3.36
N ARG A 82 -17.21 4.04 -2.14
CA ARG A 82 -17.07 5.36 -1.51
C ARG A 82 -15.79 5.46 -0.67
N ILE A 83 -14.84 6.26 -1.14
CA ILE A 83 -13.63 6.64 -0.40
C ILE A 83 -13.99 7.70 0.65
N ASP A 84 -13.64 7.48 1.93
CA ASP A 84 -13.83 8.45 3.02
C ASP A 84 -12.60 9.35 3.23
N TYR A 85 -11.42 8.78 3.01
CA TYR A 85 -10.14 9.46 3.18
C TYR A 85 -9.25 9.14 1.99
N ILE A 86 -8.59 10.16 1.44
CA ILE A 86 -7.61 9.97 0.37
C ILE A 86 -6.35 10.77 0.68
N GLY A 87 -5.19 10.23 0.33
CA GLY A 87 -3.91 10.93 0.44
C GLY A 87 -2.85 10.28 -0.45
N GLY A 88 -1.67 10.88 -0.51
CA GLY A 88 -0.58 10.34 -1.29
C GLY A 88 0.73 11.11 -1.20
N THR A 89 1.77 10.57 -1.82
CA THR A 89 3.12 11.16 -1.86
C THR A 89 3.51 11.52 -3.29
N SER A 90 4.18 12.66 -3.49
CA SER A 90 4.64 13.12 -4.82
C SER A 90 3.48 13.15 -5.83
N MET A 91 3.59 12.47 -6.98
CA MET A 91 2.51 12.40 -7.98
C MET A 91 1.20 11.85 -7.40
N GLY A 92 1.27 10.84 -6.53
CA GLY A 92 0.09 10.32 -5.84
C GLY A 92 -0.56 11.37 -4.91
N GLY A 93 0.24 12.27 -4.36
CA GLY A 93 -0.23 13.42 -3.59
C GLY A 93 -1.03 14.39 -4.45
N ILE A 94 -0.50 14.77 -5.62
CA ILE A 94 -1.19 15.65 -6.59
C ILE A 94 -2.54 15.04 -7.00
N VAL A 95 -2.54 13.77 -7.44
CA VAL A 95 -3.76 13.07 -7.84
C VAL A 95 -4.76 12.98 -6.68
N SER A 96 -4.29 12.63 -5.48
CA SER A 96 -5.16 12.55 -4.30
C SER A 96 -5.78 13.89 -3.91
N ALA A 97 -5.02 14.99 -4.04
CA ALA A 97 -5.48 16.33 -3.71
C ALA A 97 -6.54 16.80 -4.71
N LEU A 98 -6.31 16.62 -6.01
CA LEU A 98 -7.27 16.98 -7.06
C LEU A 98 -8.58 16.17 -6.93
N TYR A 99 -8.47 14.87 -6.65
CA TYR A 99 -9.64 14.03 -6.39
C TYR A 99 -10.40 14.48 -5.13
N ALA A 100 -9.68 14.79 -4.05
CA ALA A 100 -10.28 15.25 -2.79
C ALA A 100 -11.06 16.57 -2.92
N ILE A 101 -10.65 17.47 -3.83
CA ILE A 101 -11.37 18.73 -4.10
C ILE A 101 -12.52 18.57 -5.11
N GLY A 102 -12.83 17.35 -5.55
CA GLY A 102 -14.03 17.03 -6.33
C GLY A 102 -13.82 16.75 -7.82
N TYR A 103 -12.58 16.59 -8.29
CA TYR A 103 -12.36 16.09 -9.66
C TYR A 103 -12.71 14.61 -9.72
N CYS A 104 -13.52 14.21 -10.72
CA CYS A 104 -13.76 12.80 -11.01
C CYS A 104 -12.62 12.19 -11.83
N ALA A 105 -12.59 10.86 -11.93
CA ALA A 105 -11.53 10.16 -12.65
C ALA A 105 -11.43 10.56 -14.14
N ASP A 106 -12.56 10.85 -14.80
CA ASP A 106 -12.56 11.29 -16.20
C ASP A 106 -11.96 12.69 -16.38
N SER A 107 -12.31 13.65 -15.50
CA SER A 107 -11.72 14.99 -15.50
C SER A 107 -10.22 14.95 -15.21
N LEU A 108 -9.79 14.07 -14.31
CA LEU A 108 -8.37 13.83 -14.08
C LEU A 108 -7.71 13.25 -15.32
N ALA A 109 -8.31 12.27 -16.00
CA ALA A 109 -7.73 11.69 -17.20
C ALA A 109 -7.54 12.74 -18.32
N GLU A 110 -8.50 13.65 -18.50
CA GLU A 110 -8.42 14.73 -19.47
C GLU A 110 -7.34 15.76 -19.11
N LEU A 111 -7.29 16.21 -17.85
CA LEU A 111 -6.24 17.10 -17.36
C LEU A 111 -4.85 16.54 -17.64
N VAL A 112 -4.71 15.23 -17.42
CA VAL A 112 -3.45 14.52 -17.57
C VAL A 112 -3.02 14.37 -19.02
N ALA A 113 -3.98 14.20 -19.92
CA ALA A 113 -3.74 14.12 -21.35
C ALA A 113 -3.38 15.49 -21.97
N THR A 114 -3.79 16.59 -21.34
CA THR A 114 -3.66 17.95 -21.89
C THR A 114 -2.53 18.76 -21.26
N LEU A 115 -2.01 18.34 -20.11
CA LEU A 115 -0.89 18.99 -19.43
C LEU A 115 0.43 18.88 -20.21
N ASP A 116 1.16 19.98 -20.25
CA ASP A 116 2.56 20.01 -20.69
C ASP A 116 3.47 19.49 -19.57
N TRP A 117 3.77 18.20 -19.62
CA TRP A 117 4.55 17.51 -18.61
C TRP A 117 6.00 17.95 -18.57
N ASP A 118 6.56 18.35 -19.71
CA ASP A 118 7.95 18.79 -19.80
C ASP A 118 8.11 20.10 -19.03
N ARG A 119 7.18 21.04 -19.22
CA ARG A 119 7.16 22.29 -18.47
C ARG A 119 6.85 22.11 -16.98
N LEU A 120 5.95 21.18 -16.64
CA LEU A 120 5.52 21.00 -15.25
C LEU A 120 6.60 20.31 -14.40
N LEU A 121 7.45 19.49 -15.02
CA LEU A 121 8.54 18.78 -14.37
C LEU A 121 9.92 19.43 -14.56
N SER A 122 10.01 20.47 -15.39
CA SER A 122 11.23 21.26 -15.53
C SER A 122 11.51 22.10 -14.28
N ASP A 123 12.79 22.31 -13.97
CA ASP A 123 13.28 23.22 -12.92
C ASP A 123 13.49 24.65 -13.44
N ASP A 124 12.92 24.95 -14.62
CA ASP A 124 13.04 26.25 -15.26
C ASP A 124 12.09 27.23 -14.57
N ILE A 125 12.68 28.18 -13.85
CA ILE A 125 11.96 29.30 -13.22
C ILE A 125 11.91 30.44 -14.24
N PRO A 126 10.72 30.99 -14.58
CA PRO A 126 10.58 32.07 -15.55
C PRO A 126 11.25 33.38 -15.12
#